data_AF-A0A813DJQ7-F1
#
_entry.id   AF-A0A813DJQ7-F1
#
_cell.length_a   1.000
_cell.length_b   1.000
_cell.length_c   1.000
_cell.angle_alpha   90.00
_cell.angle_beta   90.00
_cell.angle_gamma   90.00
#
_symmetry.space_group_name_H-M   'P 1'
#
loop_
_entity.id
_entity.type
_entity.pdbx_description
1 polymer ?
#
loop_
_entity_poly.entity_id
_entity_poly.type
_entity_poly.pdbx_seq_one_letter_code
_entity_poly.pdbx_strand_id
1 'polypeptide(L)'
;AELHRWRGQDPDNDPVSGNHRFLDSCCSASSSASPLVPDAERPGGILRRAKALQIAEIINSGIQPFQNLSTIKSVKVATSAAGGDVDGRGFAAEAIRRGLAACEKIVKESGARFAVGDEVSVADLCIVPQLYGARRFGVDVSEFPELLRVEAECQDLPSFQAARADAQPDAEAP
;
A
#
# COMPACT_ATOMS: atom_id res chain seq x y z
N ALA A 1 21.22 24.92 40.67
CA ALA A 1 20.05 25.38 39.89
C ALA A 1 19.92 24.43 38.70
N GLU A 2 19.50 23.18 38.96
CA GLU A 2 18.12 22.70 38.81
C GLU A 2 17.68 22.62 37.34
N LEU A 3 18.04 21.49 36.71
CA LEU A 3 17.31 20.92 35.58
C LEU A 3 16.12 20.15 36.15
N HIS A 4 14.92 20.67 35.93
CA HIS A 4 13.68 20.04 36.35
C HIS A 4 13.50 18.69 35.64
N ARG A 5 13.65 17.64 36.43
CA ARG A 5 13.25 16.26 36.20
C ARG A 5 11.74 16.23 35.89
N TRP A 6 11.37 15.92 34.65
CA TRP A 6 9.98 15.61 34.27
C TRP A 6 9.58 14.32 34.99
N ARG A 7 8.69 14.40 35.99
CA ARG A 7 8.11 13.23 36.67
C ARG A 7 7.04 12.64 35.77
N GLY A 8 7.06 11.31 35.63
CA GLY A 8 6.12 10.54 34.83
C GLY A 8 4.66 10.88 35.12
N GLN A 9 3.90 11.05 34.04
CA GLN A 9 2.44 10.94 34.06
C GLN A 9 2.06 9.48 33.85
N ASP A 10 0.98 9.12 34.52
CA ASP A 10 0.37 7.81 34.74
C ASP A 10 0.20 6.99 33.43
N PRO A 11 0.75 5.77 33.32
CA PRO A 11 0.71 4.96 32.09
C PRO A 11 -0.69 4.43 31.72
N ASP A 12 -1.69 4.56 32.60
CA ASP A 12 -3.01 3.94 32.39
C ASP A 12 -4.07 4.88 31.77
N ASN A 13 -3.71 6.12 31.38
CA ASN A 13 -4.70 7.08 30.84
C ASN A 13 -4.23 7.88 29.61
N ASP A 14 -3.47 7.25 28.71
CA ASP A 14 -3.17 7.81 27.39
C ASP A 14 -4.09 7.22 26.30
N PRO A 15 -5.02 8.02 25.71
CA PRO A 15 -5.90 7.58 24.63
C PRO A 15 -5.15 7.27 23.32
N VAL A 16 -3.85 7.55 23.22
CA VAL A 16 -3.00 7.24 22.05
C VAL A 16 -2.34 5.85 22.16
N SER A 17 -2.43 5.19 23.32
CA SER A 17 -1.78 3.89 23.58
C SER A 17 -2.31 2.71 22.75
N GLY A 18 -3.48 2.86 22.10
CA GLY A 18 -4.06 1.84 21.22
C GLY A 18 -3.29 1.64 19.91
N ASN A 19 -2.70 2.71 19.36
CA ASN A 19 -2.08 2.64 18.02
C ASN A 19 -0.65 2.10 18.02
N HIS A 20 0.09 2.29 19.12
CA HIS A 20 1.44 1.71 19.26
C HIS A 20 1.40 0.20 19.54
N ARG A 21 0.34 -0.28 20.19
CA ARG A 21 0.15 -1.72 20.46
C ARG A 21 -0.05 -2.57 19.21
N PHE A 22 -0.66 -2.02 18.15
CA PHE A 22 -0.83 -2.75 16.89
C PHE A 22 0.52 -3.01 16.22
N LEU A 23 1.33 -1.96 16.05
CA LEU A 23 2.64 -2.08 15.42
C LEU A 23 3.63 -2.90 16.26
N ASP A 24 3.62 -2.72 17.59
CA ASP A 24 4.45 -3.54 18.49
C ASP A 24 4.01 -5.00 18.50
N SER A 25 2.70 -5.30 18.44
CA SER A 25 2.19 -6.67 18.31
C SER A 25 2.57 -7.32 16.99
N CYS A 26 2.64 -6.55 15.89
CA CYS A 26 3.14 -7.03 14.60
C CYS A 26 4.65 -7.34 14.63
N CYS A 27 5.42 -6.63 15.46
CA CYS A 27 6.86 -6.78 15.57
C CYS A 27 7.30 -7.81 16.63
N SER A 28 6.52 -7.98 17.72
CA SER A 28 6.83 -8.95 18.79
C SER A 28 6.38 -10.36 18.47
N ALA A 29 5.38 -10.51 17.60
CA ALA A 29 4.97 -11.80 17.05
C ALA A 29 5.82 -12.11 15.82
N SER A 30 7.09 -12.49 16.03
CA SER A 30 7.72 -13.63 15.35
C SER A 30 9.24 -13.46 15.20
N SER A 31 10.00 -14.33 15.87
CA SER A 31 11.39 -14.61 15.48
C SER A 31 11.48 -15.53 14.25
N SER A 32 10.35 -15.86 13.62
CA SER A 32 10.22 -16.78 12.48
C SER A 32 9.46 -16.21 11.28
N ALA A 33 9.08 -14.92 11.29
CA ALA A 33 8.36 -14.29 10.19
C ALA A 33 9.39 -13.68 9.27
N SER A 34 9.37 -14.12 8.01
CA SER A 34 10.20 -13.48 7.00
C SER A 34 9.84 -12.00 6.90
N PRO A 35 10.83 -11.10 6.85
CA PRO A 35 10.58 -9.67 6.85
C PRO A 35 9.81 -9.25 5.59
N LEU A 36 8.88 -8.30 5.74
CA LEU A 36 8.10 -7.76 4.61
C LEU A 36 8.99 -7.12 3.53
N VAL A 37 10.17 -6.63 3.93
CA VAL A 37 11.21 -6.26 2.98
C VAL A 37 12.15 -7.46 2.86
N PRO A 38 12.23 -8.13 1.69
CA PRO A 38 13.04 -9.34 1.54
C PRO A 38 14.48 -9.14 2.04
N ASP A 39 14.98 -10.13 2.76
CA ASP A 39 16.34 -10.12 3.29
C ASP A 39 17.36 -10.16 2.15
N ALA A 40 18.29 -9.19 2.14
CA ALA A 40 19.30 -9.06 1.12
C ALA A 40 20.33 -10.20 1.15
N GLU A 41 20.57 -10.78 2.32
CA GLU A 41 21.61 -11.81 2.55
C GLU A 41 21.19 -13.20 2.04
N ARG A 42 19.90 -13.42 1.74
CA ARG A 42 19.43 -14.68 1.15
C ARG A 42 19.82 -14.77 -0.34
N PRO A 43 19.96 -15.97 -0.94
CA PRO A 43 20.22 -16.10 -2.38
C PRO A 43 19.17 -15.40 -3.24
N GLY A 44 19.60 -14.47 -4.10
CA GLY A 44 18.72 -13.61 -4.90
C GLY A 44 18.01 -12.50 -4.09
N GLY A 45 18.30 -12.37 -2.80
CA GLY A 45 17.69 -11.46 -1.85
C GLY A 45 17.83 -9.99 -2.23
N ILE A 46 19.03 -9.56 -2.63
CA ILE A 46 19.29 -8.17 -3.08
C ILE A 46 18.31 -7.77 -4.20
N LEU A 47 18.16 -8.60 -5.23
CA LEU A 47 17.31 -8.28 -6.38
C LEU A 47 15.82 -8.30 -5.99
N ARG A 48 15.38 -9.31 -5.21
CA ARG A 48 13.99 -9.37 -4.72
C ARG A 48 13.66 -8.16 -3.85
N ARG A 49 14.58 -7.76 -2.96
CA ARG A 49 14.45 -6.59 -2.11
C ARG A 49 14.32 -5.32 -2.94
N ALA A 50 15.17 -5.15 -3.95
CA ALA A 50 15.13 -4.00 -4.85
C ALA A 50 13.81 -3.94 -5.62
N LYS A 51 13.34 -5.06 -6.21
CA LYS A 51 12.05 -5.15 -6.91
C LYS A 51 10.86 -4.89 -5.98
N ALA A 52 10.90 -5.40 -4.75
CA ALA A 52 9.83 -5.20 -3.78
C ALA A 52 9.64 -3.71 -3.46
N LEU A 53 10.74 -3.03 -3.17
CA LEU A 53 10.74 -1.60 -2.90
C LEU A 53 10.42 -0.77 -4.15
N GLN A 54 10.86 -1.21 -5.33
CA GLN A 54 10.53 -0.56 -6.59
C GLN A 54 9.01 -0.55 -6.81
N ILE A 55 8.34 -1.69 -6.66
CA ILE A 55 6.87 -1.78 -6.77
C ILE A 55 6.19 -0.92 -5.70
N ALA A 56 6.64 -1.04 -4.45
CA ALA A 56 6.08 -0.26 -3.34
C ALA A 56 6.18 1.24 -3.60
N GLU A 57 7.32 1.74 -4.08
CA GLU A 57 7.51 3.17 -4.36
C GLU A 57 6.81 3.64 -5.64
N ILE A 58 6.67 2.80 -6.67
CA ILE A 58 5.82 3.12 -7.81
C ILE A 58 4.39 3.42 -7.32
N ILE A 59 3.87 2.61 -6.41
CA ILE A 59 2.54 2.79 -5.86
C ILE A 59 2.49 3.99 -4.89
N ASN A 60 3.36 3.98 -3.88
CA ASN A 60 3.39 4.97 -2.78
C ASN A 60 3.67 6.39 -3.26
N SER A 61 4.62 6.57 -4.18
CA SER A 61 5.03 7.90 -4.66
C SER A 61 4.50 8.21 -6.07
N GLY A 62 4.36 7.20 -6.92
CA GLY A 62 4.02 7.36 -8.33
C GLY A 62 2.53 7.27 -8.64
N ILE A 63 1.70 6.72 -7.75
CA ILE A 63 0.25 6.56 -7.93
C ILE A 63 -0.53 7.27 -6.82
N GLN A 64 -0.32 6.86 -5.56
CA GLN A 64 -1.14 7.26 -4.42
C GLN A 64 -1.30 8.79 -4.28
N PRO A 65 -0.25 9.62 -4.43
CA PRO A 65 -0.38 11.06 -4.24
C PRO A 65 -1.25 11.72 -5.31
N PHE A 66 -1.30 11.16 -6.52
CA PHE A 66 -2.08 11.66 -7.65
C PHE A 66 -3.56 11.27 -7.56
N GLN A 67 -3.88 10.17 -6.89
CA GLN A 67 -5.26 9.74 -6.61
C GLN A 67 -5.78 10.24 -5.25
N ASN A 68 -4.99 11.02 -4.50
CA ASN A 68 -5.42 11.60 -3.23
C ASN A 68 -6.56 12.61 -3.46
N LEU A 69 -7.57 12.60 -2.59
CA LEU A 69 -8.74 13.49 -2.70
C LEU A 69 -8.38 14.97 -2.68
N SER A 70 -7.39 15.38 -1.88
CA SER A 70 -6.95 16.79 -1.84
C SER A 70 -6.27 17.18 -3.15
N THR A 71 -5.41 16.31 -3.69
CA THR A 71 -4.73 16.52 -4.98
C THR A 71 -5.75 16.64 -6.11
N ILE A 72 -6.69 15.69 -6.21
CA ILE A 72 -7.74 15.69 -7.25
C ILE A 72 -8.57 16.97 -7.20
N LYS A 73 -8.95 17.43 -6.00
CA LYS A 73 -9.69 18.70 -5.82
C LYS A 73 -8.85 19.90 -6.25
N SER A 74 -7.58 19.94 -5.87
CA SER A 74 -6.65 21.02 -6.24
C SER A 74 -6.42 21.10 -7.75
N VAL A 75 -6.29 19.96 -8.44
CA VAL A 75 -6.19 19.90 -9.92
C VAL A 75 -7.43 20.52 -10.57
N LYS A 76 -8.63 20.17 -10.10
CA LYS A 76 -9.87 20.77 -10.60
C LYS A 76 -9.89 22.29 -10.39
N VAL A 77 -9.58 22.76 -9.18
CA VAL A 77 -9.55 24.21 -8.87
C VAL A 77 -8.55 24.97 -9.76
N ALA A 78 -7.33 24.45 -9.89
CA ALA A 78 -6.27 25.10 -10.67
C ALA A 78 -6.61 25.18 -12.16
N THR A 79 -7.22 24.11 -12.71
CA THR A 79 -7.58 24.06 -14.14
C THR A 79 -8.79 24.94 -14.44
N SER A 80 -9.80 24.97 -13.56
CA SER A 80 -10.93 25.91 -13.69
C SER A 80 -10.48 27.37 -13.67
N ALA A 81 -9.53 27.73 -12.81
CA ALA A 81 -8.96 29.09 -12.78
C ALA A 81 -8.23 29.47 -14.09
N ALA A 82 -7.69 28.48 -14.80
CA ALA A 82 -7.03 28.65 -16.09
C ALA A 82 -7.99 28.55 -17.30
N GLY A 83 -9.31 28.43 -17.06
CA GLY A 83 -10.32 28.29 -18.12
C GLY A 83 -10.45 26.88 -18.70
N GLY A 84 -9.85 25.87 -18.06
CA GLY A 84 -10.00 24.45 -18.41
C GLY A 84 -11.01 23.72 -17.54
N ASP A 85 -11.50 22.58 -18.01
CA ASP A 85 -12.38 21.67 -17.25
C ASP A 85 -11.77 20.27 -17.23
N VAL A 86 -10.71 20.10 -16.43
CA VAL A 86 -10.05 18.80 -16.28
C VAL A 86 -10.78 17.99 -15.22
N ASP A 87 -11.19 16.78 -15.60
CA ASP A 87 -11.68 15.79 -14.65
C ASP A 87 -10.50 15.26 -13.80
N GLY A 88 -10.48 15.66 -12.53
CA GLY A 88 -9.48 15.18 -11.57
C GLY A 88 -9.55 13.65 -11.35
N ARG A 89 -10.70 13.00 -11.59
CA ARG A 89 -10.76 11.52 -11.56
C ARG A 89 -10.06 10.91 -12.77
N GLY A 90 -10.26 11.46 -13.97
CA GLY A 90 -9.51 11.08 -15.16
C GLY A 90 -8.00 11.25 -14.99
N PHE A 91 -7.56 12.35 -14.37
CA PHE A 91 -6.15 12.58 -14.00
C PHE A 91 -5.59 11.46 -13.10
N ALA A 92 -6.32 11.09 -12.05
CA ALA A 92 -5.93 10.01 -11.16
C ALA A 92 -5.91 8.65 -11.87
N ALA A 93 -6.95 8.34 -12.67
CA ALA A 93 -7.06 7.09 -13.40
C ALA A 93 -5.88 6.88 -14.36
N GLU A 94 -5.37 7.93 -15.01
CA GLU A 94 -4.18 7.83 -15.85
C GLU A 94 -2.91 7.53 -15.04
N ALA A 95 -2.72 8.18 -13.89
CA ALA A 95 -1.60 7.88 -13.00
C ALA A 95 -1.63 6.42 -12.52
N ILE A 96 -2.83 5.92 -12.19
CA ILE A 96 -3.07 4.53 -11.81
C ILE A 96 -2.70 3.57 -12.95
N ARG A 97 -3.25 3.76 -14.16
CA ARG A 97 -2.98 2.88 -15.31
C ARG A 97 -1.48 2.79 -15.60
N ARG A 98 -0.80 3.93 -15.69
CA ARG A 98 0.64 3.99 -15.97
C ARG A 98 1.47 3.30 -14.88
N GLY A 99 1.12 3.51 -13.61
CA GLY A 99 1.81 2.89 -12.49
C GLY A 99 1.58 1.37 -12.43
N LEU A 100 0.34 0.91 -12.57
CA LEU A 100 0.02 -0.52 -12.59
C LEU A 100 0.64 -1.23 -13.80
N ALA A 101 0.68 -0.59 -14.97
CA ALA A 101 1.38 -1.14 -16.14
C ALA A 101 2.89 -1.32 -15.90
N ALA A 102 3.51 -0.47 -15.07
CA ALA A 102 4.90 -0.63 -14.66
C ALA A 102 5.07 -1.79 -13.66
N CYS A 103 4.19 -1.88 -12.65
CA CYS A 103 4.20 -2.98 -11.69
C CYS A 103 3.96 -4.34 -12.35
N GLU A 104 2.99 -4.42 -13.27
CA GLU A 104 2.66 -5.62 -14.06
C GLU A 104 3.91 -6.20 -14.75
N LYS A 105 4.74 -5.34 -15.37
CA LYS A 105 5.99 -5.78 -16.01
C LYS A 105 6.98 -6.38 -15.00
N ILE A 106 7.16 -5.74 -13.85
CA ILE A 106 8.09 -6.19 -12.82
C ILE A 106 7.65 -7.54 -12.24
N VAL A 107 6.35 -7.69 -11.96
CA VAL A 107 5.77 -8.94 -11.43
C VAL A 107 5.86 -10.06 -12.47
N LYS A 108 5.52 -9.76 -13.73
CA LYS A 108 5.64 -10.72 -14.84
C LYS A 108 7.06 -11.25 -15.01
N GLU A 109 8.06 -10.37 -14.92
CA GLU A 109 9.47 -10.77 -14.97
C GLU A 109 9.93 -11.56 -13.75
N SER A 110 9.25 -11.42 -12.61
CA SER A 110 9.55 -12.24 -11.43
C SER A 110 9.08 -13.68 -11.59
N GLY A 111 7.91 -13.90 -12.20
CA GLY A 111 7.32 -15.23 -12.37
C GLY A 111 7.10 -16.01 -11.06
N ALA A 112 7.07 -15.31 -9.93
CA ALA A 112 7.02 -15.90 -8.60
C ALA A 112 5.58 -16.05 -8.10
N ARG A 113 5.38 -16.76 -6.99
CA ARG A 113 4.04 -16.93 -6.40
C ARG A 113 3.42 -15.60 -5.95
N PHE A 114 4.12 -14.83 -5.14
CA PHE A 114 3.77 -13.44 -4.80
C PHE A 114 4.53 -12.47 -5.72
N ALA A 115 4.46 -11.16 -5.49
CA ALA A 115 4.99 -10.14 -6.40
C ALA A 115 6.47 -10.33 -6.76
N VAL A 116 7.31 -10.78 -5.83
CA VAL A 116 8.77 -10.92 -6.04
C VAL A 116 9.38 -12.24 -5.56
N GLY A 117 8.58 -13.15 -4.98
CA GLY A 117 9.07 -14.38 -4.36
C GLY A 117 7.95 -15.29 -3.84
N ASP A 118 8.32 -16.26 -3.00
CA ASP A 118 7.38 -17.25 -2.44
C ASP A 118 6.77 -16.83 -1.10
N GLU A 119 7.14 -15.65 -0.61
CA GLU A 119 6.63 -15.05 0.62
C GLU A 119 6.07 -13.65 0.32
N VAL A 120 5.05 -13.26 1.09
CA VAL A 120 4.45 -11.91 1.03
C VAL A 120 5.50 -10.87 1.39
N SER A 121 5.49 -9.77 0.63
CA SER A 121 6.37 -8.63 0.81
C SER A 121 5.61 -7.30 0.83
N VAL A 122 6.34 -6.21 1.06
CA VAL A 122 5.82 -4.85 0.96
C VAL A 122 5.21 -4.54 -0.41
N ALA A 123 5.67 -5.19 -1.48
CA ALA A 123 5.08 -5.03 -2.80
C ALA A 123 3.62 -5.51 -2.83
N ASP A 124 3.34 -6.68 -2.27
CA ASP A 124 2.01 -7.28 -2.22
C ASP A 124 1.06 -6.43 -1.36
N LEU A 125 1.57 -5.94 -0.23
CA LEU A 125 0.85 -5.01 0.65
C LEU A 125 0.49 -3.69 -0.02
N CYS A 126 1.24 -3.26 -1.04
CA CYS A 126 0.90 -2.08 -1.83
C CYS A 126 -0.01 -2.42 -3.03
N ILE A 127 0.20 -3.56 -3.70
CA ILE A 127 -0.56 -3.97 -4.90
C ILE A 127 -2.03 -4.17 -4.56
N VAL A 128 -2.35 -4.97 -3.54
CA VAL A 128 -3.74 -5.34 -3.23
C VAL A 128 -4.65 -4.12 -2.96
N PRO A 129 -4.32 -3.20 -2.03
CA PRO A 129 -5.14 -2.01 -1.83
C PRO A 129 -5.14 -1.08 -3.05
N GLN A 130 -4.07 -1.06 -3.84
CA GLN A 130 -4.01 -0.23 -5.05
C GLN A 130 -4.92 -0.77 -6.17
N LEU A 131 -5.08 -2.08 -6.32
CA LEU A 131 -6.06 -2.67 -7.25
C LEU A 131 -7.50 -2.38 -6.82
N TYR A 132 -7.79 -2.43 -5.51
CA TYR A 132 -9.08 -1.95 -4.98
C TYR A 132 -9.31 -0.47 -5.32
N GLY A 133 -8.30 0.38 -5.12
CA GLY A 133 -8.32 1.79 -5.51
C GLY A 133 -8.58 1.98 -7.01
N ALA A 134 -7.89 1.22 -7.86
CA ALA A 134 -8.04 1.26 -9.31
C ALA A 134 -9.49 1.00 -9.76
N ARG A 135 -10.15 -0.02 -9.17
CA ARG A 135 -11.57 -0.29 -9.40
C ARG A 135 -12.45 0.89 -8.99
N ARG A 136 -12.19 1.50 -7.83
CA ARG A 136 -12.92 2.70 -7.35
C ARG A 136 -12.75 3.91 -8.27
N PHE A 137 -11.65 3.99 -8.99
CA PHE A 137 -11.37 5.03 -9.99
C PHE A 137 -11.81 4.67 -11.41
N GLY A 138 -12.43 3.51 -11.62
CA GLY A 138 -12.94 3.09 -12.93
C GLY A 138 -11.85 2.64 -13.91
N VAL A 139 -10.68 2.24 -13.41
CA VAL A 139 -9.63 1.61 -14.22
C VAL A 139 -9.98 0.14 -14.43
N ASP A 140 -9.90 -0.34 -15.68
CA ASP A 140 -10.07 -1.75 -16.00
C ASP A 140 -8.85 -2.54 -15.54
N VAL A 141 -8.99 -3.24 -14.42
CA VAL A 141 -7.88 -4.02 -13.85
C VAL A 141 -7.62 -5.32 -14.61
N SER A 142 -8.47 -5.72 -15.55
CA SER A 142 -8.23 -6.90 -16.39
C SER A 142 -7.03 -6.75 -17.33
N GLU A 143 -6.56 -5.51 -17.55
CA GLU A 143 -5.32 -5.19 -18.26
C GLU A 143 -4.05 -5.65 -17.51
N PHE A 144 -4.15 -6.02 -16.23
CA PHE A 144 -3.02 -6.38 -15.35
C PHE A 144 -3.17 -7.81 -14.77
N PRO A 145 -3.12 -8.85 -15.62
CA PRO A 145 -3.40 -10.22 -15.20
C PRO A 145 -2.41 -10.76 -14.16
N GLU A 146 -1.13 -10.38 -14.18
CA GLU A 146 -0.17 -10.83 -13.17
C GLU A 146 -0.43 -10.16 -11.81
N LEU A 147 -0.82 -8.89 -11.79
CA LEU A 147 -1.25 -8.23 -10.56
C LEU A 147 -2.53 -8.86 -9.99
N LEU A 148 -3.50 -9.23 -10.84
CA LEU A 148 -4.70 -9.95 -10.39
C LEU A 148 -4.39 -11.34 -9.85
N ARG A 149 -3.42 -12.05 -10.43
CA ARG A 149 -2.95 -13.33 -9.92
C ARG A 149 -2.33 -13.18 -8.53
N VAL A 150 -1.48 -12.18 -8.33
CA VAL A 150 -0.90 -11.85 -7.02
C VAL A 150 -1.98 -11.47 -6.00
N GLU A 151 -2.98 -10.68 -6.42
CA GLU A 151 -4.11 -10.33 -5.56
C GLU A 151 -4.86 -11.56 -5.08
N ALA A 152 -5.15 -12.52 -5.98
CA ALA A 152 -5.82 -13.76 -5.62
C ALA A 152 -5.01 -14.58 -4.60
N GLU A 153 -3.70 -14.77 -4.83
CA GLU A 153 -2.82 -15.45 -3.88
C GLU A 153 -2.79 -14.78 -2.50
N CYS A 154 -2.87 -13.45 -2.45
CA CYS A 154 -2.92 -12.70 -1.20
C CYS A 154 -4.28 -12.84 -0.50
N GLN A 155 -5.38 -12.81 -1.24
CA GLN A 155 -6.74 -12.89 -0.69
C GLN A 155 -7.06 -14.25 -0.07
N ASP A 156 -6.30 -15.30 -0.40
CA ASP A 156 -6.40 -16.61 0.27
C ASP A 156 -5.82 -16.60 1.70
N LEU A 157 -5.05 -15.56 2.07
CA LEU A 157 -4.44 -15.44 3.39
C LEU A 157 -5.39 -14.77 4.39
N PRO A 158 -5.57 -15.33 5.61
CA PRO A 158 -6.46 -14.76 6.62
C PRO A 158 -6.16 -13.30 6.97
N SER A 159 -4.88 -12.90 6.97
CA SER A 159 -4.46 -11.53 7.26
C SER A 159 -4.96 -10.52 6.24
N PHE A 160 -5.01 -10.88 4.95
CA PHE A 160 -5.54 -9.99 3.91
C PHE A 160 -7.07 -9.92 3.97
N GLN A 161 -7.74 -11.05 4.25
CA GLN A 161 -9.19 -11.08 4.41
C GLN A 161 -9.65 -10.19 5.57
N ALA A 162 -8.96 -10.27 6.72
CA ALA A 162 -9.25 -9.44 7.89
C ALA A 162 -8.95 -7.95 7.66
N ALA A 163 -8.01 -7.63 6.78
CA ALA A 163 -7.60 -6.25 6.47
C ALA A 163 -8.41 -5.59 5.35
N ARG A 164 -9.40 -6.29 4.77
CA ARG A 164 -10.24 -5.70 3.71
C ARG A 164 -11.01 -4.49 4.24
N ALA A 165 -11.18 -3.48 3.37
CA ALA A 165 -11.86 -2.23 3.74
C ALA A 165 -13.31 -2.43 4.19
N ASP A 166 -14.01 -3.42 3.65
CA ASP A 166 -15.40 -3.78 4.00
C ASP A 166 -15.52 -4.61 5.29
N ALA A 167 -14.40 -5.12 5.81
CA ALA A 167 -14.34 -5.86 7.06
C ALA A 167 -13.95 -4.97 8.27
N GLN A 168 -13.73 -3.67 8.05
CA GLN A 168 -13.31 -2.76 9.12
C GLN A 168 -14.50 -2.26 9.96
N PRO A 169 -14.32 -1.96 11.25
CA PRO A 169 -15.41 -1.51 12.13
C PRO A 169 -16.11 -0.22 11.69
N ASP A 170 -15.42 0.62 10.90
CA ASP A 170 -15.91 1.88 10.36
C ASP A 170 -16.42 1.77 8.91
N ALA A 171 -16.49 0.56 8.35
CA ALA A 171 -17.04 0.34 7.01
C ALA A 171 -18.53 0.71 6.97
N GLU A 172 -18.94 1.46 5.93
CA GLU A 172 -20.35 1.71 5.66
C GLU A 172 -21.05 0.38 5.36
N ALA A 173 -22.26 0.21 5.91
CA ALA A 173 -23.08 -0.96 5.63
C ALA A 173 -23.40 -1.04 4.12
N PRO A 174 -23.39 -2.25 3.53
CA PRO A 174 -23.61 -2.45 2.10
C PRO A 174 -25.00 -2.02 1.62
#